data_AF-A0A929TL48-F1
#
_entry.id   AF-A0A929TL48-F1
#
_cell.length_a   1.000
_cell.length_b   1.000
_cell.length_c   1.000
_cell.angle_alpha   90.00
_cell.angle_beta   90.00
_cell.angle_gamma   90.00
#
_symmetry.space_group_name_H-M   'P 1'
#
loop_
_entity.id
_entity.type
_entity.pdbx_description
1 polymer ?
#
loop_
_entity_poly.entity_id
_entity_poly.type
_entity_poly.pdbx_seq_one_letter_code
_entity_poly.pdbx_strand_id
1 'polypeptide(L)'
;RLISFAKTHSEIAMLDMLLKRDESGTTSYLIIVDMPEEHCHECFKEIYESCRDLLHRVPYMDFVTLQRGDFAKGARTEEPLYLRDEIFS
;
A
#
# COMPACT_ATOMS: atom_id res chain seq x y z
N ARG A 1 6.79 -7.00 8.64
CA ARG A 1 7.78 -6.38 7.73
C ARG A 1 7.21 -5.10 7.11
N LEU A 2 6.11 -5.18 6.36
CA LEU A 2 5.47 -4.01 5.72
C LEU A 2 5.08 -2.88 6.71
N ILE A 3 4.45 -3.22 7.84
CA ILE A 3 4.14 -2.25 8.91
C ILE A 3 5.41 -1.65 9.52
N SER A 4 6.46 -2.46 9.70
CA SER A 4 7.75 -1.99 10.25
C SER A 4 8.43 -1.02 9.29
N PHE A 5 8.39 -1.31 7.99
CA PHE A 5 8.85 -0.41 6.93
C PHE A 5 8.07 0.91 6.97
N ALA A 6 6.74 0.87 7.05
CA ALA A 6 5.93 2.10 7.11
C ALA A 6 6.23 2.97 8.36
N LYS A 7 6.58 2.35 9.48
CA LYS A 7 6.97 3.06 10.72
C LYS A 7 8.33 3.74 10.63
N THR A 8 9.26 3.26 9.80
CA THR A 8 10.59 3.87 9.65
C THR A 8 10.65 4.95 8.58
N HIS A 9 9.60 5.09 7.77
CA HIS A 9 9.51 6.04 6.66
C HIS A 9 8.55 7.17 7.00
N SER A 10 9.11 8.32 7.37
CA SER A 10 8.42 9.54 7.83
C SER A 10 7.62 10.27 6.74
N GLU A 11 7.57 9.75 5.53
CA GLU A 11 6.84 10.25 4.38
C GLU A 11 5.59 9.42 4.07
N ILE A 12 5.48 8.21 4.63
CA ILE A 12 4.32 7.33 4.47
C ILE A 12 3.22 7.72 5.45
N ALA A 13 2.17 8.37 4.95
CA ALA A 13 1.00 8.72 5.73
C ALA A 13 0.08 7.51 5.97
N MET A 14 0.00 6.60 4.99
CA MET A 14 -0.83 5.42 5.06
C MET A 14 -0.28 4.30 4.18
N LEU A 15 -0.41 3.06 4.65
CA LEU A 15 -0.10 1.87 3.89
C LEU A 15 -1.21 0.84 4.08
N ASP A 16 -1.68 0.27 2.99
CA ASP A 16 -2.74 -0.71 2.96
C ASP A 16 -2.40 -1.88 2.02
N MET A 17 -3.01 -3.03 2.26
CA MET A 17 -2.89 -4.22 1.42
C MET A 17 -4.23 -4.92 1.29
N LEU A 18 -4.78 -4.91 0.08
CA LEU A 18 -6.07 -5.48 -0.25
C LEU A 18 -5.90 -6.80 -1.01
N LEU A 19 -6.63 -7.83 -0.61
CA LEU A 19 -6.74 -9.06 -1.39
C LEU A 19 -7.83 -8.89 -2.44
N LYS A 20 -7.46 -8.88 -3.72
CA LYS A 20 -8.40 -8.89 -4.84
C LYS A 20 -8.53 -10.29 -5.42
N ARG A 21 -9.75 -10.66 -5.77
CA ARG A 21 -10.03 -11.84 -6.59
C ARG A 21 -10.76 -11.38 -7.84
N ASP A 22 -10.22 -11.69 -9.00
CA ASP A 22 -10.90 -11.40 -10.27
C ASP A 22 -11.97 -12.45 -10.60
N GLU A 23 -12.73 -12.20 -11.66
CA GLU A 23 -13.82 -13.07 -12.12
C GLU A 23 -13.32 -14.48 -12.54
N SER A 24 -12.03 -14.62 -12.87
CA SER A 24 -11.40 -15.90 -13.19
C SER A 24 -11.01 -16.72 -11.96
N GLY A 25 -11.17 -16.14 -10.75
CA GLY A 25 -10.75 -16.73 -9.49
C GLY A 25 -9.27 -16.47 -9.16
N THR A 26 -8.55 -15.73 -10.00
CA THR A 26 -7.16 -15.35 -9.74
C THR A 26 -7.13 -14.38 -8.57
N THR A 27 -6.28 -14.70 -7.59
CA THR A 27 -6.14 -13.90 -6.38
C THR A 27 -4.85 -13.08 -6.48
N SER A 28 -4.95 -11.78 -6.32
CA SER A 28 -3.85 -10.82 -6.34
C SER A 28 -3.88 -9.94 -5.10
N TYR A 29 -2.72 -9.44 -4.69
CA TYR A 29 -2.63 -8.41 -3.66
C TYR A 29 -2.46 -7.06 -4.33
N LEU A 30 -3.24 -6.07 -3.89
CA LEU A 30 -3.08 -4.66 -4.20
C LEU A 30 -2.50 -3.97 -2.98
N ILE A 31 -1.29 -3.42 -3.10
CA ILE A 31 -0.70 -2.58 -2.06
C ILE A 31 -1.00 -1.13 -2.44
N ILE A 32 -1.45 -0.33 -1.47
CA ILE A 32 -1.72 1.10 -1.63
C ILE A 32 -0.85 1.82 -0.61
N VAL A 33 -0.06 2.80 -1.07
CA VAL A 33 0.78 3.61 -0.21
C VAL A 33 0.54 5.07 -0.49
N ASP A 34 0.20 5.83 0.56
CA ASP A 34 0.09 7.27 0.51
C ASP A 34 1.36 7.94 1.00
N MET A 35 2.02 8.60 0.07
CA MET A 35 3.30 9.28 0.25
C MET A 35 3.54 10.26 -0.92
N PRO A 36 4.43 11.24 -0.79
CA PRO A 36 4.78 12.13 -1.91
C PRO A 36 5.36 11.36 -3.12
N GLU A 37 4.98 11.77 -4.33
CA GLU A 37 5.38 11.11 -5.59
C GLU A 37 6.92 11.09 -5.78
N GLU A 38 7.61 12.11 -5.29
CA GLU A 38 9.07 12.26 -5.35
C GLU A 38 9.82 11.12 -4.64
N HIS A 39 9.21 10.51 -3.61
CA HIS A 39 9.81 9.42 -2.83
C HIS A 39 9.32 8.03 -3.25
N CYS A 40 8.36 7.96 -4.17
CA CYS A 40 7.72 6.71 -4.59
C CYS A 40 8.72 5.68 -5.13
N HIS A 41 9.67 6.13 -5.96
CA HIS A 41 10.64 5.23 -6.60
C HIS A 41 11.59 4.56 -5.59
N GLU A 42 11.97 5.28 -4.55
CA GLU A 42 12.87 4.80 -3.49
C GLU A 42 12.16 3.78 -2.60
N CYS A 43 10.91 4.07 -2.21
CA CYS A 43 10.10 3.17 -1.40
C CYS A 43 9.60 1.93 -2.17
N PHE A 44 9.41 2.02 -3.49
CA PHE A 44 8.89 0.91 -4.31
C PHE A 44 9.68 -0.37 -4.10
N LYS A 45 11.01 -0.27 -4.17
CA LYS A 45 11.90 -1.42 -4.09
C LYS A 45 11.79 -2.10 -2.72
N GLU A 46 11.82 -1.32 -1.65
CA GLU A 46 11.77 -1.85 -0.29
C GLU A 46 10.39 -2.40 0.11
N ILE A 47 9.31 -1.77 -0.37
CA ILE A 47 7.94 -2.29 -0.25
C ILE A 47 7.86 -3.65 -0.94
N TYR A 48 8.33 -3.72 -2.20
CA TYR A 48 8.36 -4.95 -2.97
C TYR A 48 9.17 -6.05 -2.27
N GLU A 49 10.37 -5.75 -1.78
CA GLU A 49 11.20 -6.70 -1.03
C GLU A 49 10.53 -7.14 0.28
N SER A 50 9.84 -6.24 0.96
CA SER A 50 9.12 -6.51 2.22
C SER A 50 7.91 -7.43 2.05
N CYS A 51 7.29 -7.43 0.87
CA CYS A 51 6.11 -8.24 0.56
C CYS A 51 6.40 -9.38 -0.42
N ARG A 52 7.63 -9.52 -0.94
CA ARG A 52 8.02 -10.49 -1.99
C ARG A 52 7.56 -11.92 -1.72
N ASP A 53 7.62 -12.37 -0.48
CA ASP A 53 7.19 -13.70 -0.05
C ASP A 53 5.67 -13.92 -0.25
N LEU A 54 4.88 -12.85 -0.32
CA LEU A 54 3.44 -12.86 -0.63
C LEU A 54 3.18 -12.78 -2.15
N LEU A 55 4.15 -12.30 -2.93
CA LEU A 55 4.05 -12.04 -4.38
C LEU A 55 4.26 -13.30 -5.25
N HIS A 56 4.40 -14.49 -4.64
CA HIS A 56 4.33 -15.77 -5.37
C HIS A 56 2.95 -16.00 -6.03
N ARG A 57 1.95 -15.14 -5.74
CA ARG A 57 0.70 -14.98 -6.47
C ARG A 57 0.70 -13.63 -7.18
N VAL A 58 0.28 -13.62 -8.46
CA VAL A 58 0.33 -12.49 -9.41
C VAL A 58 0.10 -11.14 -8.72
N PRO A 59 1.13 -10.28 -8.59
CA PRO A 59 1.01 -9.03 -7.87
C PRO A 59 0.69 -7.85 -8.80
N TYR A 60 -0.29 -7.04 -8.41
CA TYR A 60 -0.51 -5.71 -8.98
C TYR A 60 -0.22 -4.68 -7.89
N MET A 61 0.92 -4.01 -7.99
CA MET A 61 1.31 -2.95 -7.04
C MET A 61 1.11 -1.60 -7.70
N ASP A 62 0.27 -0.74 -7.09
CA ASP A 62 -0.06 0.58 -7.62
C ASP A 62 0.26 1.65 -6.57
N PHE A 63 0.93 2.73 -6.98
CA PHE A 63 1.38 3.80 -6.09
C PHE A 63 0.48 4.98 -6.26
N VAL A 64 -0.32 5.24 -5.24
CA VAL A 64 -1.43 6.17 -5.34
C VAL A 64 -1.44 7.05 -4.12
N THR A 65 -1.13 8.33 -4.33
CA THR A 65 -1.33 9.37 -3.32
C THR A 65 -2.81 9.38 -2.93
N LEU A 66 -3.16 9.60 -1.65
CA LEU A 66 -4.56 9.71 -1.23
C LEU A 66 -5.31 10.82 -2.00
N GLN A 67 -4.60 11.83 -2.49
CA GLN A 67 -5.12 12.84 -3.44
C GLN A 67 -5.54 12.27 -4.81
N ARG A 68 -4.90 11.20 -5.29
CA ARG A 68 -5.26 10.48 -6.53
C ARG A 68 -6.05 9.19 -6.28
N GLY A 69 -6.24 8.80 -5.02
CA GLY A 69 -6.82 7.54 -4.58
C GLY A 69 -8.33 7.48 -4.46
N ASP A 70 -9.08 8.32 -5.19
CA ASP A 70 -10.55 8.28 -5.17
C ASP A 70 -11.09 6.90 -5.59
N PHE A 71 -10.38 6.15 -6.43
CA PHE A 71 -10.75 4.77 -6.77
C PHE A 71 -10.60 3.78 -5.59
N ALA A 72 -9.76 4.10 -4.60
CA ALA A 72 -9.54 3.26 -3.42
C ALA A 72 -10.61 3.50 -2.35
N LYS A 73 -11.29 4.66 -2.35
CA LYS A 73 -12.35 4.98 -1.37
C LYS A 73 -13.50 3.97 -1.39
N GLY A 74 -13.86 3.45 -2.56
CA GLY A 74 -14.89 2.41 -2.71
C GLY A 74 -14.38 0.97 -2.63
N ALA A 75 -13.05 0.77 -2.63
CA ALA A 75 -12.43 -0.55 -2.64
C ALA A 75 -12.06 -1.07 -1.24
N ARG A 76 -11.95 -0.17 -0.25
CA ARG A 76 -11.64 -0.53 1.14
C ARG A 76 -12.90 -0.85 1.89
N THR A 77 -12.96 -2.04 2.46
CA THR A 77 -14.02 -2.49 3.37
C THR A 77 -13.54 -2.55 4.83
N GLU A 78 -12.24 -2.38 5.06
CA GLU A 78 -11.57 -2.51 6.37
C GLU A 78 -10.59 -1.35 6.59
N GLU A 79 -10.12 -1.20 7.82
CA GLU A 79 -9.07 -0.23 8.17
C GLU A 79 -7.74 -0.61 7.50
N PRO A 80 -6.95 0.38 7.03
CA PRO A 80 -5.66 0.12 6.41
C PRO A 80 -4.67 -0.48 7.41
N LEU A 81 -3.71 -1.26 6.90
CA LEU A 81 -2.67 -1.90 7.72
C LEU A 81 -1.83 -0.93 8.56
N TYR A 82 -1.69 0.31 8.10
CA TYR A 82 -0.99 1.37 8.81
C TYR A 82 -1.58 2.73 8.47
N LEU A 83 -1.89 3.50 9.51
CA LEU A 83 -2.12 4.94 9.46
C LEU A 83 -1.09 5.59 10.36
N ARG A 84 -0.50 6.68 9.89
CA ARG A 84 0.23 7.55 10.80
C ARG A 84 -0.77 8.33 11.64
N ASP A 85 -0.58 8.33 12.95
CA ASP A 85 -1.32 9.23 13.84
C ASP A 85 -1.04 10.67 13.42
N GLU A 86 -2.06 11.39 12.93
CA GLU A 86 -1.96 12.84 12.73
C GLU A 86 -1.82 13.48 14.12
N ILE A 87 -0.60 13.79 14.51
CA ILE A 87 -0.37 14.72 15.62
C ILE A 87 -0.81 16.09 15.10
N PHE A 88 -2.07 16.45 15.35
CA PHE A 88 -2.51 17.83 15.27
C PHE A 88 -1.73 18.60 16.35
N SER A 89 -0.68 19.30 15.94
CA SER A 89 0.05 20.29 16.75
C SER A 89 -0.46 21.69 16.47
#